data_AF-A0A950RF79-F1
#
_entry.id   AF-A0A950RF79-F1
#
_cell.length_a   1.000
_cell.length_b   1.000
_cell.length_c   1.000
_cell.angle_alpha   90.00
_cell.angle_beta   90.00
_cell.angle_gamma   90.00
#
_symmetry.space_group_name_H-M   'P 1'
#
loop_
_entity.id
_entity.type
_entity.pdbx_description
1 polymer ?
#
loop_
_entity_poly.entity_id
_entity_poly.type
_entity_poly.pdbx_seq_one_letter_code
_entity_poly.pdbx_strand_id
1 'polypeptide(L)'
;MNRRALPLCRQDEHTCGCCCWGEEVRRPALEAQLGRQTRLFRSRFYPGRPPGRLELVCYEVAARRGLDLLLAVLLWVPVLGDWLRLRLKRHLVCAFLGFEDEGQRRIGCLLHPSRWQGRDVRRQAAFALLLGMGCGPADYYCQAAHQFAWARWQEKEEFRQRTAGLDWYEFSRAAASFLPDRKQATWPGEAKPGSGRPCNSRSD
;
A
#
# COMPACT_ATOMS: atom_id res chain seq x y z
N MET A 1 -15.44 4.44 22.55
CA MET A 1 -14.37 3.74 21.80
C MET A 1 -13.68 4.74 20.88
N ASN A 2 -12.37 4.94 21.06
CA ASN A 2 -11.59 5.87 20.25
C ASN A 2 -11.44 5.26 18.84
N ARG A 3 -12.28 5.66 17.87
CA ARG A 3 -12.16 5.23 16.47
C ARG A 3 -10.86 5.83 15.93
N ARG A 4 -9.72 5.15 16.12
CA ARG A 4 -8.51 5.45 15.36
C ARG A 4 -8.93 5.41 13.89
N ALA A 5 -8.81 6.55 13.21
CA ALA A 5 -9.16 6.65 11.80
C ALA A 5 -8.40 5.56 11.05
N LEU A 6 -9.13 4.58 10.52
CA LEU A 6 -8.52 3.54 9.70
C LEU A 6 -7.89 4.21 8.47
N PRO A 7 -6.70 3.76 8.03
CA PRO A 7 -6.07 4.32 6.84
C PRO A 7 -7.01 4.14 5.63
N LEU A 8 -6.90 5.01 4.63
CA LEU A 8 -7.76 5.01 3.43
C LEU A 8 -7.89 3.61 2.79
N CYS A 9 -6.81 2.82 2.83
CA CYS A 9 -6.76 1.46 2.29
C CYS A 9 -7.59 0.42 3.08
N ARG A 10 -8.22 0.81 4.19
CA ARG A 10 -8.99 -0.06 5.11
C ARG A 10 -10.28 0.60 5.61
N GLN A 11 -10.77 1.67 4.97
CA GLN A 11 -12.01 2.31 5.40
C GLN A 11 -13.23 1.52 4.95
N ASP A 12 -14.01 1.08 5.93
CA ASP A 12 -15.31 0.44 5.75
C ASP A 12 -15.24 -0.78 4.80
N GLU A 13 -16.19 -0.89 3.88
CA GLU A 13 -16.25 -1.99 2.90
C GLU A 13 -15.17 -1.86 1.82
N HIS A 14 -14.60 -0.66 1.65
CA HIS A 14 -13.68 -0.37 0.55
C HIS A 14 -12.22 -0.59 0.93
N THR A 15 -11.46 -1.02 -0.06
CA THR A 15 -10.01 -1.21 0.03
C THR A 15 -9.41 -0.78 -1.30
N CYS A 16 -8.21 -0.19 -1.27
CA CYS A 16 -7.62 0.41 -2.47
C CYS A 16 -6.34 -0.29 -2.91
N GLY A 17 -6.17 -0.38 -4.24
CA GLY A 17 -4.96 -0.88 -4.91
C GLY A 17 -3.88 0.18 -5.19
N CYS A 18 -4.06 1.41 -4.68
CA CYS A 18 -3.26 2.58 -5.05
C CYS A 18 -1.78 2.47 -4.63
N CYS A 19 -1.49 1.76 -3.54
CA CYS A 19 -0.11 1.57 -3.08
C CYS A 19 0.72 0.67 -4.00
N CYS A 20 0.11 0.11 -5.03
CA CYS A 20 0.69 -0.87 -5.93
C CYS A 20 0.43 -0.52 -7.39
N TRP A 21 0.03 0.73 -7.66
CA TRP A 21 -0.32 1.25 -8.99
C TRP A 21 -1.39 0.42 -9.72
N GLY A 22 -2.23 -0.31 -8.97
CA GLY A 22 -3.28 -1.14 -9.55
C GLY A 22 -4.27 -0.32 -10.37
N GLU A 23 -4.54 0.91 -9.97
CA GLU A 23 -5.40 1.86 -10.65
C GLU A 23 -4.96 2.23 -12.07
N GLU A 24 -3.69 2.07 -12.41
CA GLU A 24 -3.16 2.34 -13.75
C GLU A 24 -3.33 1.15 -14.70
N VAL A 25 -3.62 -0.04 -14.16
CA VAL A 25 -3.82 -1.25 -14.95
C VAL A 25 -5.29 -1.41 -15.35
N ARG A 26 -5.53 -1.84 -16.59
CA ARG A 26 -6.90 -2.12 -17.08
C ARG A 26 -7.56 -3.20 -16.23
N ARG A 27 -8.82 -2.97 -15.85
CA ARG A 27 -9.59 -3.85 -14.95
C ARG A 27 -9.49 -5.36 -15.26
N PRO A 28 -9.74 -5.85 -16.49
CA PRO A 28 -9.73 -7.30 -16.73
C PRO A 28 -8.35 -7.93 -16.53
N ALA A 29 -7.29 -7.22 -16.91
CA ALA A 29 -5.91 -7.67 -16.71
C ALA A 29 -5.54 -7.67 -15.22
N LEU A 30 -5.97 -6.63 -14.50
CA LEU A 30 -5.77 -6.52 -13.07
C LEU A 30 -6.52 -7.63 -12.31
N GLU A 31 -7.80 -7.87 -12.60
CA GLU A 31 -8.59 -8.94 -11.98
C GLU A 31 -7.96 -10.32 -12.18
N ALA A 32 -7.52 -10.63 -13.39
CA ALA A 32 -6.82 -11.88 -13.69
C ALA A 32 -5.52 -12.01 -12.87
N GLN A 33 -4.76 -10.92 -12.76
CA GLN A 33 -3.52 -10.87 -11.99
C GLN A 33 -3.79 -11.03 -10.48
N LEU A 34 -4.73 -10.27 -9.92
CA LEU A 34 -5.14 -10.32 -8.52
C LEU A 34 -5.65 -11.71 -8.15
N GLY A 35 -6.52 -12.31 -8.97
CA GLY A 35 -7.05 -13.64 -8.74
C GLY A 35 -5.94 -14.70 -8.68
N ARG A 36 -4.97 -14.60 -9.60
CA ARG A 36 -3.81 -15.49 -9.61
C ARG A 36 -2.92 -15.30 -8.38
N GLN A 37 -2.56 -14.06 -8.05
CA GLN A 37 -1.75 -13.71 -6.87
C GLN A 37 -2.42 -14.22 -5.59
N THR A 38 -3.73 -13.99 -5.46
CA THR A 38 -4.53 -14.44 -4.31
C THR A 38 -4.51 -15.95 -4.16
N ARG A 39 -4.76 -16.71 -5.24
CA ARG A 39 -4.74 -18.18 -5.20
C ARG A 39 -3.36 -18.71 -4.80
N LEU A 40 -2.31 -18.21 -5.44
CA LEU A 40 -0.93 -18.61 -5.15
C LEU A 40 -0.52 -18.27 -3.71
N PHE A 41 -1.00 -17.13 -3.19
CA PHE A 41 -0.70 -16.71 -1.84
C PHE A 41 -1.37 -17.64 -0.82
N ARG A 42 -2.67 -17.91 -1.01
CA ARG A 42 -3.45 -18.80 -0.14
C ARG A 42 -2.94 -20.24 -0.15
N SER A 43 -2.37 -20.72 -1.26
CA SER A 43 -1.77 -22.06 -1.32
C SER A 43 -0.43 -22.17 -0.61
N ARG A 44 0.23 -21.05 -0.28
CA ARG A 44 1.60 -21.04 0.26
C ARG A 44 1.70 -20.49 1.67
N PHE A 45 0.79 -19.59 2.06
CA PHE A 45 0.85 -18.89 3.33
C PHE A 45 -0.41 -19.11 4.15
N TYR A 46 -0.22 -19.48 5.41
CA TYR A 46 -1.29 -19.69 6.37
C TYR A 46 -1.38 -18.50 7.34
N PRO A 47 -2.60 -18.07 7.72
CA PRO A 47 -2.77 -17.11 8.81
C PRO A 47 -2.08 -17.61 10.09
N GLY A 48 -1.40 -16.71 10.81
CA GLY A 48 -0.79 -17.02 12.11
C GLY A 48 0.67 -17.46 12.08
N ARG A 49 1.23 -17.84 10.93
CA ARG A 49 2.68 -18.08 10.78
C ARG A 49 3.31 -17.02 9.87
N PRO A 50 4.15 -16.12 10.40
CA PRO A 50 4.81 -15.14 9.55
C PRO A 50 5.70 -15.85 8.52
N PRO A 51 5.63 -15.46 7.24
CA PRO A 51 6.41 -16.11 6.20
C PRO A 51 7.91 -15.81 6.37
N GLY A 52 8.75 -16.79 6.02
CA GLY A 52 10.19 -16.60 5.92
C GLY A 52 10.58 -15.84 4.65
N ARG A 53 11.77 -15.21 4.66
CA ARG A 53 12.30 -14.43 3.51
C ARG A 53 12.34 -15.25 2.22
N LEU A 54 12.82 -16.50 2.28
CA LEU A 54 12.89 -17.37 1.10
C LEU A 54 11.51 -17.73 0.55
N GLU A 55 10.51 -17.92 1.42
CA GLU A 55 9.13 -18.21 0.99
C GLU A 55 8.53 -17.02 0.24
N LEU A 56 8.80 -15.79 0.72
CA LEU A 56 8.38 -14.55 0.06
C LEU A 56 9.07 -14.36 -1.29
N VAL A 57 10.38 -14.61 -1.38
CA VAL A 57 11.13 -14.56 -2.65
C VAL A 57 10.56 -15.56 -3.65
N CYS A 58 10.37 -16.81 -3.25
CA CYS A 58 9.81 -17.84 -4.12
C CYS A 58 8.39 -17.49 -4.57
N TYR A 59 7.56 -16.96 -3.67
CA TYR A 59 6.23 -16.47 -4.02
C TYR A 59 6.31 -15.35 -5.05
N GLU A 60 7.19 -14.36 -4.88
CA GLU A 60 7.31 -13.23 -5.80
C GLU A 60 7.74 -13.65 -7.20
N VAL A 61 8.76 -14.53 -7.29
CA VAL A 61 9.19 -15.14 -8.55
C VAL A 61 8.03 -15.90 -9.21
N ALA A 62 7.30 -16.72 -8.44
CA ALA A 62 6.14 -17.44 -8.96
C ALA A 62 5.04 -16.47 -9.39
N ALA A 63 4.69 -15.47 -8.57
CA ALA A 63 3.64 -14.47 -8.83
C ALA A 63 3.94 -13.60 -10.05
N ARG A 64 5.20 -13.43 -10.44
CA ARG A 64 5.58 -12.63 -11.62
C ARG A 64 6.23 -13.44 -12.75
N ARG A 65 6.20 -14.78 -12.65
CA ARG A 65 6.73 -15.73 -13.64
C ARG A 65 8.22 -15.50 -13.95
N GLY A 66 8.99 -15.02 -12.98
CA GLY A 66 10.43 -14.77 -13.12
C GLY A 66 10.82 -13.57 -14.00
N LEU A 67 9.87 -12.88 -14.66
CA LEU A 67 10.15 -11.70 -15.49
C LEU A 67 10.94 -10.62 -14.72
N ASP A 68 10.63 -10.50 -13.44
CA ASP A 68 11.27 -9.56 -12.53
C ASP A 68 12.76 -9.81 -12.29
N LEU A 69 13.24 -11.04 -12.39
CA LEU A 69 14.67 -11.31 -12.27
C LEU A 69 15.42 -10.73 -13.46
N LEU A 70 14.85 -10.90 -14.66
CA LEU A 70 15.37 -10.26 -15.87
C LEU A 70 15.29 -8.74 -15.76
N LEU A 71 14.14 -8.20 -15.35
CA LEU A 71 13.96 -6.75 -15.17
C LEU A 71 14.91 -6.20 -14.11
N ALA A 72 15.13 -6.90 -12.99
CA ALA A 72 16.06 -6.49 -11.95
C ALA A 72 17.48 -6.32 -12.52
N VAL A 73 17.96 -7.30 -13.30
CA VAL A 73 19.26 -7.20 -13.98
C VAL A 73 19.29 -6.00 -14.94
N LEU A 74 18.24 -5.81 -15.75
CA LEU A 74 18.17 -4.69 -16.70
C LEU A 74 18.11 -3.31 -16.00
N LEU A 75 17.42 -3.23 -14.85
CA LEU A 75 17.29 -1.99 -14.07
C LEU A 75 18.60 -1.54 -13.41
N TRP A 76 19.59 -2.43 -13.29
CA TRP A 76 20.93 -2.09 -12.80
C TRP A 76 21.81 -1.41 -13.84
N VAL A 77 21.46 -1.49 -15.13
CA VAL A 77 22.20 -0.81 -16.20
C VAL A 77 21.87 0.70 -16.15
N PRO A 78 22.84 1.60 -15.94
CA PRO A 78 22.58 3.04 -15.93
C PRO A 78 21.93 3.52 -17.24
N VAL A 79 21.12 4.58 -17.20
CA VAL A 79 20.36 5.14 -18.33
C VAL A 79 19.25 4.22 -18.84
N LEU A 80 19.55 2.98 -19.21
CA LEU A 80 18.55 1.98 -19.61
C LEU A 80 17.59 1.69 -18.46
N GLY A 81 18.12 1.52 -17.25
CA GLY A 81 17.34 1.29 -16.04
C GLY A 81 16.41 2.46 -15.71
N ASP A 82 16.88 3.71 -15.84
CA ASP A 82 16.05 4.89 -15.58
C ASP A 82 14.92 5.03 -16.60
N TRP A 83 15.24 4.81 -17.89
CA TRP A 83 14.26 4.80 -18.95
C TRP A 83 13.22 3.67 -18.76
N LEU A 84 13.68 2.46 -18.42
CA LEU A 84 12.82 1.31 -18.13
C LEU A 84 11.96 1.56 -16.90
N ARG A 85 12.46 2.15 -15.81
CA ARG A 85 11.67 2.45 -14.60
C ARG A 85 10.44 3.29 -14.94
N LEU A 86 10.61 4.35 -15.74
CA LEU A 86 9.50 5.23 -16.13
C LEU A 86 8.43 4.50 -16.96
N ARG A 87 8.87 3.59 -17.84
CA ARG A 87 7.97 2.79 -18.68
C ARG A 87 7.28 1.68 -17.90
N LEU A 88 8.01 0.99 -17.04
CA LEU A 88 7.54 -0.19 -16.31
C LEU A 88 6.65 0.17 -15.12
N LYS A 89 6.82 1.35 -14.52
CA LYS A 89 5.99 1.79 -13.37
C LYS A 89 4.48 1.63 -13.64
N ARG A 90 4.03 1.92 -14.87
CA ARG A 90 2.62 1.84 -15.30
C ARG A 90 2.10 0.41 -15.48
N HIS A 91 2.98 -0.57 -15.47
CA HIS A 91 2.67 -1.98 -15.74
C HIS A 91 3.05 -2.91 -14.59
N LEU A 92 3.78 -2.41 -13.59
CA LEU A 92 4.25 -3.20 -12.47
C LEU A 92 3.29 -3.11 -11.30
N VAL A 93 2.39 -4.09 -11.22
CA VAL A 93 1.59 -4.32 -10.01
C VAL A 93 2.37 -5.19 -9.04
N CYS A 94 2.33 -4.81 -7.76
CA CYS A 94 2.97 -5.56 -6.69
C CYS A 94 2.58 -7.05 -6.69
N ALA A 95 3.56 -7.95 -6.49
CA ALA A 95 3.29 -9.39 -6.36
C ALA A 95 2.31 -9.73 -5.24
N PHE A 96 2.25 -8.89 -4.21
CA PHE A 96 1.45 -9.10 -3.00
C PHE A 96 0.17 -8.26 -2.99
N LEU A 97 -0.21 -7.62 -4.09
CA LEU A 97 -1.58 -7.12 -4.24
C LEU A 97 -2.51 -8.31 -4.52
N GLY A 98 -3.69 -8.35 -3.92
CA GLY A 98 -4.63 -9.45 -4.15
C GLY A 98 -5.97 -9.20 -3.48
N PHE A 99 -6.91 -10.13 -3.66
CA PHE A 99 -8.22 -10.09 -3.02
C PHE A 99 -8.12 -10.49 -1.55
N GLU A 100 -8.70 -9.66 -0.69
CA GLU A 100 -8.71 -9.88 0.75
C GLU A 100 -9.81 -10.85 1.18
N ASP A 101 -10.94 -10.82 0.47
CA ASP A 101 -12.10 -11.67 0.70
C ASP A 101 -12.26 -12.75 -0.39
N GLU A 102 -13.15 -13.70 -0.17
CA GLU A 102 -13.47 -14.76 -1.15
C GLU A 102 -14.37 -14.27 -2.29
N GLY A 103 -15.23 -13.30 -2.00
CA GLY A 103 -16.13 -12.69 -2.97
C GLY A 103 -15.44 -11.74 -3.96
N GLN A 104 -14.12 -11.55 -3.86
CA GLN A 104 -13.32 -10.67 -4.72
C GLN A 104 -13.83 -9.22 -4.73
N ARG A 105 -14.43 -8.77 -3.62
CA ARG A 105 -14.99 -7.42 -3.49
C ARG A 105 -13.97 -6.42 -2.97
N ARG A 106 -12.90 -6.89 -2.34
CA ARG A 106 -11.90 -6.08 -1.65
C ARG A 106 -10.51 -6.50 -2.09
N ILE A 107 -9.65 -5.53 -2.37
CA ILE A 107 -8.26 -5.74 -2.77
C ILE A 107 -7.31 -5.07 -1.79
N GLY A 108 -6.17 -5.68 -1.52
CA GLY A 108 -5.21 -5.09 -0.60
C GLY A 108 -3.87 -5.79 -0.59
N CYS A 109 -2.99 -5.29 0.27
CA CYS A 109 -1.69 -5.88 0.48
C CYS A 109 -1.85 -7.19 1.26
N LEU A 110 -1.52 -8.32 0.63
CA LEU A 110 -1.56 -9.64 1.25
C LEU A 110 -0.52 -9.79 2.37
N LEU A 111 0.48 -8.90 2.44
CA LEU A 111 1.47 -8.78 3.52
C LEU A 111 1.12 -7.71 4.56
N HIS A 112 -0.09 -7.15 4.53
CA HIS A 112 -0.47 -6.08 5.44
C HIS A 112 -0.33 -6.52 6.92
N PRO A 113 0.22 -5.68 7.82
CA PRO A 113 0.47 -6.07 9.21
C PRO A 113 -0.77 -6.58 9.96
N SER A 114 -1.97 -6.11 9.59
CA SER A 114 -3.22 -6.60 10.18
C SER A 114 -3.46 -8.10 9.96
N ARG A 115 -2.83 -8.74 8.96
CA ARG A 115 -2.91 -10.19 8.74
C ARG A 115 -1.93 -10.99 9.60
N TRP A 116 -0.98 -10.30 10.24
CA TRP A 116 0.17 -10.88 10.93
C TRP A 116 0.27 -10.39 12.37
N GLN A 117 -0.87 -10.19 13.04
CA GLN A 117 -0.93 -9.72 14.44
C GLN A 117 -0.15 -8.40 14.66
N GLY A 118 -0.13 -7.53 13.66
CA GLY A 118 0.62 -6.27 13.69
C GLY A 118 2.09 -6.37 13.28
N ARG A 119 2.63 -7.58 13.05
CA ARG A 119 4.00 -7.76 12.56
C ARG A 119 4.12 -7.29 11.11
N ASP A 120 5.04 -6.36 10.86
CA ASP A 120 5.34 -5.94 9.50
C ASP A 120 6.34 -6.90 8.83
N VAL A 121 5.84 -7.71 7.89
CA VAL A 121 6.65 -8.64 7.10
C VAL A 121 7.00 -8.10 5.71
N ARG A 122 6.55 -6.89 5.36
CA ARG A 122 6.77 -6.29 4.03
C ARG A 122 8.24 -6.07 3.73
N ARG A 123 9.04 -5.72 4.75
CA ARG A 123 10.51 -5.55 4.66
C ARG A 123 11.26 -6.83 4.27
N GLN A 124 10.61 -7.99 4.35
CA GLN A 124 11.20 -9.28 4.00
C GLN A 124 10.88 -9.70 2.56
N ALA A 125 9.95 -9.00 1.87
CA ALA A 125 9.58 -9.30 0.50
C ALA A 125 10.72 -8.95 -0.49
N ALA A 126 10.80 -9.69 -1.59
CA ALA A 126 11.85 -9.52 -2.61
C ALA A 126 11.67 -8.27 -3.46
N PHE A 127 10.61 -7.48 -3.24
CA PHE A 127 10.48 -6.10 -3.71
C PHE A 127 11.77 -5.29 -3.46
N ALA A 128 12.52 -5.61 -2.40
CA ALA A 128 13.84 -5.04 -2.12
C ALA A 128 14.90 -5.25 -3.24
N LEU A 129 14.68 -6.13 -4.21
CA LEU A 129 15.58 -6.38 -5.34
C LEU A 129 15.33 -5.42 -6.52
N LEU A 130 14.14 -4.82 -6.64
CA LEU A 130 13.85 -3.84 -7.67
C LEU A 130 14.26 -2.45 -7.17
N LEU A 131 15.40 -1.95 -7.66
CA LEU A 131 15.94 -0.65 -7.25
C LEU A 131 14.91 0.48 -7.49
N GLY A 132 14.55 1.19 -6.43
CA GLY A 132 13.56 2.27 -6.45
C GLY A 132 12.10 1.81 -6.22
N MET A 133 11.88 0.53 -5.93
CA MET A 133 10.56 -0.01 -5.61
C MET A 133 10.63 -0.70 -4.23
N GLY A 134 10.00 -0.12 -3.20
CA GLY A 134 10.01 -0.67 -1.84
C GLY A 134 8.64 -0.63 -1.20
N CYS A 135 8.30 -1.65 -0.40
CA CYS A 135 7.09 -1.70 0.41
C CYS A 135 7.46 -1.64 1.90
N GLY A 136 6.95 -0.67 2.67
CA GLY A 136 7.25 -0.54 4.10
C GLY A 136 8.46 0.32 4.57
N PRO A 137 9.07 1.20 3.76
CA PRO A 137 9.85 2.34 4.28
C PRO A 137 9.02 3.28 5.17
N ALA A 138 9.66 4.04 6.07
CA ALA A 138 8.98 4.99 6.98
C ALA A 138 8.24 6.12 6.23
N ASP A 139 8.59 6.31 4.97
CA ASP A 139 8.14 7.29 3.99
C ASP A 139 7.22 6.68 2.91
N TYR A 140 6.99 5.36 2.90
CA TYR A 140 6.10 4.71 1.93
C TYR A 140 4.76 4.32 2.56
N TYR A 141 3.97 5.35 2.87
CA TYR A 141 2.51 5.23 2.93
C TYR A 141 1.98 5.48 1.51
N CYS A 142 1.00 4.67 1.09
CA CYS A 142 0.21 4.93 -0.12
C CYS A 142 -0.05 6.44 -0.27
N GLN A 143 0.36 7.05 -1.39
CA GLN A 143 0.24 8.51 -1.56
C GLN A 143 -1.21 8.97 -1.35
N ALA A 144 -2.18 8.20 -1.85
CA ALA A 144 -3.59 8.42 -1.60
C ALA A 144 -3.94 8.35 -0.10
N ALA A 145 -3.44 7.36 0.63
CA ALA A 145 -3.67 7.27 2.08
C ALA A 145 -3.02 8.42 2.85
N HIS A 146 -1.88 8.92 2.38
CA HIS A 146 -1.20 10.07 2.98
C HIS A 146 -1.95 11.37 2.72
N GLN A 147 -2.34 11.63 1.47
CA GLN A 147 -3.22 12.73 1.08
C GLN A 147 -4.51 12.69 1.90
N PHE A 148 -5.13 11.52 2.01
CA PHE A 148 -6.34 11.35 2.80
C PHE A 148 -6.12 11.52 4.29
N ALA A 149 -5.00 11.07 4.86
CA ALA A 149 -4.68 11.34 6.26
C ALA A 149 -4.60 12.84 6.55
N TRP A 150 -4.00 13.60 5.63
CA TRP A 150 -3.85 15.06 5.68
C TRP A 150 -5.11 15.86 5.39
N ALA A 151 -6.14 15.22 4.83
CA ALA A 151 -7.40 15.88 4.54
C ALA A 151 -8.16 16.29 5.81
N ARG A 152 -8.89 17.39 5.70
CA ARG A 152 -9.82 17.87 6.72
C ARG A 152 -10.98 16.88 6.88
N TRP A 153 -11.69 16.99 8.00
CA TRP A 153 -12.84 16.11 8.24
C TRP A 153 -13.92 16.28 7.16
N GLN A 154 -14.22 17.51 6.71
CA GLN A 154 -15.18 17.74 5.63
C GLN A 154 -14.75 17.06 4.34
N GLU A 155 -13.48 17.20 3.93
CA GLU A 155 -12.94 16.60 2.71
C GLU A 155 -12.97 15.06 2.76
N LYS A 156 -12.70 14.49 3.94
CA LYS A 156 -12.81 13.05 4.18
C LYS A 156 -14.26 12.59 4.03
N GLU A 157 -15.21 13.35 4.56
CA GLU A 157 -16.63 13.02 4.50
C GLU A 157 -17.19 13.18 3.09
N GLU A 158 -16.85 14.26 2.38
CA GLU A 158 -17.16 14.45 0.96
C GLU A 158 -16.59 13.32 0.10
N PHE A 159 -15.34 12.92 0.35
CA PHE A 159 -14.74 11.79 -0.34
C PHE A 159 -15.53 10.49 -0.08
N ARG A 160 -15.92 10.23 1.18
CA ARG A 160 -16.74 9.05 1.52
C ARG A 160 -18.09 9.07 0.82
N GLN A 161 -18.79 10.20 0.83
CA GLN A 161 -20.08 10.34 0.17
C GLN A 161 -19.97 10.12 -1.34
N ARG A 162 -18.95 10.72 -1.99
CA ARG A 162 -18.70 10.57 -3.42
C ARG A 162 -18.28 9.16 -3.82
N THR A 163 -17.64 8.42 -2.92
CA THR A 163 -17.17 7.06 -3.18
C THR A 163 -18.09 5.97 -2.66
N ALA A 164 -19.21 6.34 -2.04
CA ALA A 164 -20.22 5.39 -1.58
C ALA A 164 -20.78 4.59 -2.76
N GLY A 165 -20.74 3.26 -2.65
CA GLY A 165 -21.26 2.35 -3.67
C GLY A 165 -20.33 2.10 -4.86
N LEU A 166 -19.17 2.75 -4.93
CA LEU A 166 -18.16 2.42 -5.92
C LEU A 166 -17.58 1.02 -5.67
N ASP A 167 -17.32 0.27 -6.73
CA ASP A 167 -16.56 -0.97 -6.57
C ASP A 167 -15.09 -0.70 -6.24
N TRP A 168 -14.32 -1.75 -5.92
CA TRP A 168 -12.92 -1.60 -5.53
C TRP A 168 -12.05 -0.95 -6.62
N TYR A 169 -12.40 -1.12 -7.89
CA TYR A 169 -11.61 -0.61 -9.02
C TYR A 169 -11.85 0.88 -9.18
N GLU A 170 -13.13 1.30 -9.19
CA GLU A 170 -13.54 2.70 -9.23
C GLU A 170 -13.07 3.45 -7.99
N PHE A 171 -13.22 2.85 -6.80
CA PHE A 171 -12.71 3.38 -5.54
C PHE A 171 -11.20 3.59 -5.59
N SER A 172 -10.43 2.63 -6.12
CA SER A 172 -8.97 2.75 -6.25
C SER A 172 -8.58 3.92 -7.15
N ARG A 173 -9.30 4.16 -8.25
CA ARG A 173 -9.03 5.32 -9.13
C ARG A 173 -9.40 6.63 -8.45
N ALA A 174 -10.55 6.68 -7.77
CA ALA A 174 -10.99 7.86 -7.02
C ALA A 174 -9.97 8.20 -5.91
N ALA A 175 -9.52 7.21 -5.16
CA ALA A 175 -8.50 7.35 -4.11
C ALA A 175 -7.17 7.86 -4.67
N ALA A 176 -6.69 7.32 -5.79
CA ALA A 176 -5.45 7.77 -6.42
C ALA A 176 -5.52 9.23 -6.92
N SER A 177 -6.71 9.68 -7.32
CA SER A 177 -6.96 11.07 -7.75
C SER A 177 -7.26 12.04 -6.61
N PHE A 178 -7.30 11.57 -5.36
CA PHE A 178 -7.68 12.40 -4.23
C PHE A 178 -6.60 13.44 -3.90
N LEU A 179 -6.96 14.72 -3.98
CA LEU A 179 -6.09 15.84 -3.63
C LEU A 179 -6.82 16.73 -2.61
N PRO A 180 -6.41 16.76 -1.33
CA PRO A 180 -6.99 17.68 -0.36
C PRO A 180 -6.59 19.12 -0.66
N ASP A 181 -7.41 20.10 -0.27
CA ASP A 181 -7.04 21.51 -0.41
C ASP A 181 -5.95 21.86 0.61
N ARG A 182 -4.72 22.02 0.11
CA ARG A 182 -3.54 22.28 0.94
C ARG A 182 -3.49 23.70 1.50
N LYS A 183 -4.28 24.64 0.99
CA LYS A 183 -4.18 26.05 1.42
C LYS A 183 -4.62 26.28 2.87
N GLN A 184 -5.24 25.28 3.53
CA GLN A 184 -5.82 25.42 4.86
C GLN A 184 -5.47 24.27 5.83
N ALA A 185 -4.54 23.37 5.47
CA ALA A 185 -4.20 22.22 6.31
C ALA A 185 -3.30 22.63 7.49
N THR A 186 -3.88 22.90 8.66
CA THR A 186 -3.15 23.03 9.92
C THR A 186 -2.95 21.65 10.56
N TRP A 187 -1.72 21.30 10.89
CA TRP A 187 -1.38 20.01 11.48
C TRP A 187 -1.98 19.89 12.90
N PRO A 188 -2.75 18.83 13.24
CA PRO A 188 -3.23 18.62 14.61
C PRO A 188 -2.13 18.23 15.61
N GLY A 189 -0.86 18.18 15.19
CA GLY A 189 0.24 17.65 15.98
C GLY A 189 1.52 18.49 15.95
N GLU A 190 1.52 19.69 15.37
CA GLU A 190 2.66 20.60 15.50
C GLU A 190 2.43 21.36 16.80
N ALA A 191 2.65 20.65 17.91
CA ALA A 191 3.08 21.33 19.11
C ALA A 191 4.29 22.17 18.69
N LYS A 192 4.15 23.50 18.74
CA LYS A 192 5.28 24.41 18.55
C LYS A 192 6.43 23.89 19.40
N PRO A 193 7.64 23.66 18.85
CA PRO A 193 8.81 23.39 19.65
C PRO A 193 9.14 24.67 20.43
N GLY A 194 8.53 24.85 21.60
CA GLY A 194 8.62 26.13 22.30
C GLY A 194 7.62 26.34 23.43
N SER A 195 7.54 25.41 24.38
CA SER A 195 7.27 25.76 25.79
C SER A 195 7.59 24.57 26.69
N GLY A 196 8.86 24.16 26.73
CA GLY A 196 9.33 23.30 27.81
C GLY A 196 9.15 24.05 29.13
N ARG A 197 8.14 23.66 29.93
CA ARG A 197 8.18 23.95 31.36
C ARG A 197 9.21 23.00 31.97
N PRO A 198 10.18 23.48 32.76
CA PRO A 198 11.09 22.60 33.47
C PRO A 198 10.29 21.73 34.44
N CYS A 199 10.42 20.41 34.29
CA CYS A 199 9.96 19.46 35.30
C CYS A 199 10.90 19.61 36.51
N ASN A 200 10.41 20.28 37.57
CA ASN A 200 11.05 20.25 38.87
C ASN A 200 10.97 18.81 39.42
N SER A 201 12.10 18.11 39.42
CA SER A 201 12.32 16.94 40.26
C SER A 201 12.45 17.40 41.72
N ARG A 202 11.45 17.09 42.55
CA ARG A 202 11.64 17.00 44.00
C ARG A 202 11.92 15.55 44.34
N SER A 203 13.08 15.35 44.94
CA SER A 203 13.49 14.17 45.68
C SER A 203 12.59 14.01 46.91
N ASP A 204 12.19 12.77 47.18
CA ASP A 204 12.09 12.19 48.52
C ASP A 204 12.46 10.70 48.39
#